data_AF-A0A3M0SWF9-F1
#
_entry.id   AF-A0A3M0SWF9-F1
#
_cell.length_a   1.000
_cell.length_b   1.000
_cell.length_c   1.000
_cell.angle_alpha   90.00
_cell.angle_beta   90.00
_cell.angle_gamma   90.00
#
_symmetry.space_group_name_H-M   'P 1'
#
loop_
_entity.id
_entity.type
_entity.pdbx_description
1 polymer ?
#
loop_
_entity_poly.entity_id
_entity_poly.type
_entity_poly.pdbx_seq_one_letter_code
_entity_poly.pdbx_strand_id
1 'polypeptide(L)'
;MKKENKESKTAVKNKKLTIKDLIAKRIAKKNNQHKVVEIEVGEGEIMEFVTPTQKEVFDYLDELDKMNADDSVSTNDVVETYAELIYKQCPTLHDKELVESVKEEMEGHPESDIVLLTFERFDITKIGNELIKASGIEMDKLQNEVKN
;
A
#
# COMPACT_ATOMS: atom_id res chain seq x y z
N MET A 1 -15.36 0.99 60.03
CA MET A 1 -14.83 0.30 58.85
C MET A 1 -15.27 1.08 57.62
N LYS A 2 -14.33 1.80 56.98
CA LYS A 2 -14.57 2.56 55.75
C LYS A 2 -14.29 1.67 54.55
N LYS A 3 -15.22 1.56 53.61
CA LYS A 3 -14.91 1.42 52.18
C LYS A 3 -15.93 2.24 51.39
N GLU A 4 -15.50 3.45 51.05
CA GLU A 4 -16.15 4.35 50.12
C GLU A 4 -15.93 3.88 48.68
N ASN A 5 -16.95 4.12 47.86
CA ASN A 5 -17.00 4.00 46.40
C ASN A 5 -15.76 4.56 45.69
N LYS A 6 -15.39 3.91 44.58
CA LYS A 6 -14.87 4.63 43.41
C LYS A 6 -15.16 3.85 42.13
N GLU A 7 -16.32 4.14 41.56
CA GLU A 7 -16.58 4.00 40.13
C GLU A 7 -15.54 4.84 39.38
N SER A 8 -14.59 4.17 38.71
CA SER A 8 -13.71 4.84 37.75
C SER A 8 -14.46 5.07 36.45
N LYS A 9 -15.23 6.17 36.40
CA LYS A 9 -15.72 6.76 35.15
C LYS A 9 -14.51 7.25 34.35
N THR A 10 -14.16 6.54 33.28
CA THR A 10 -13.16 6.95 32.29
C THR A 10 -13.71 8.16 31.53
N ALA A 11 -13.46 9.36 32.04
CA ALA A 11 -13.75 10.59 31.32
C ALA A 11 -12.83 10.66 30.09
N VAL A 12 -13.40 10.39 28.91
CA VAL A 12 -12.78 10.72 27.62
C VAL A 12 -12.63 12.23 27.56
N LYS A 13 -11.50 12.75 28.02
CA LYS A 13 -11.14 14.15 27.84
C LYS A 13 -10.93 14.34 26.34
N ASN A 14 -11.85 15.05 25.69
CA ASN A 14 -11.63 15.67 24.39
C ASN A 14 -10.46 16.65 24.52
N LYS A 15 -9.24 16.12 24.40
CA LYS A 15 -7.99 16.88 24.44
C LYS A 15 -8.00 17.73 23.18
N LYS A 16 -8.03 19.07 23.32
CA LYS A 16 -7.83 19.98 22.19
C LYS A 16 -6.48 19.64 21.56
N LEU A 17 -6.55 19.06 20.37
CA LEU A 17 -5.40 18.53 19.66
C LEU A 17 -4.61 19.72 19.14
N THR A 18 -3.35 19.86 19.55
CA THR A 18 -2.51 20.99 19.12
C THR A 18 -1.91 20.70 17.76
N ILE A 19 -1.48 21.73 17.03
CA ILE A 19 -0.74 21.56 15.76
C ILE A 19 0.51 20.70 15.98
N LYS A 20 1.17 20.81 17.15
CA LYS A 20 2.30 19.94 17.52
C LYS A 20 1.88 18.48 17.65
N ASP A 21 0.71 18.19 18.23
CA ASP A 21 0.18 16.83 18.31
C ASP A 21 -0.19 16.27 16.93
N LEU A 22 -0.69 17.11 16.00
CA LEU A 22 -0.94 16.73 14.60
C LEU A 22 0.36 16.41 13.86
N ILE A 23 1.39 17.25 14.02
CA ILE A 23 2.70 17.04 13.42
C ILE A 23 3.36 15.79 13.99
N ALA A 24 3.32 15.57 15.31
CA ALA A 24 3.85 14.37 15.93
C ALA A 24 3.16 13.09 15.43
N LYS A 25 1.82 13.12 15.26
CA LYS A 25 1.08 12.01 14.64
C LYS A 25 1.49 11.78 13.18
N ARG A 26 1.70 12.85 12.39
CA ARG A 26 2.19 12.75 11.01
C ARG A 26 3.62 12.23 10.94
N ILE A 27 4.51 12.65 11.83
CA ILE A 27 5.89 12.16 11.90
C ILE A 27 5.91 10.69 12.32
N ALA A 28 5.09 10.27 13.28
CA ALA A 28 4.96 8.85 13.64
C ALA A 28 4.45 8.00 12.47
N LYS A 29 3.47 8.51 11.69
CA LYS A 29 3.05 7.87 10.44
C LYS A 29 4.17 7.84 9.39
N LYS A 30 4.94 8.93 9.27
CA LYS A 30 6.09 9.03 8.36
C LYS A 30 7.22 8.05 8.74
N ASN A 31 7.47 7.84 10.03
CA ASN A 31 8.44 6.88 10.53
C ASN A 31 7.98 5.41 10.39
N ASN A 32 6.71 5.18 10.05
CA ASN A 32 6.23 3.87 9.64
C ASN A 32 6.34 3.66 8.11
N GLN A 33 6.68 4.69 7.33
CA GLN A 33 7.02 4.53 5.93
C GLN A 33 8.37 3.81 5.83
N HIS A 34 8.53 2.91 4.87
CA HIS A 34 9.66 1.98 4.75
C HIS A 34 9.77 0.92 5.85
N LYS A 35 8.72 0.68 6.63
CA LYS A 35 8.66 -0.53 7.46
C LYS A 35 8.35 -1.73 6.59
N VAL A 36 8.99 -2.84 6.92
CA VAL A 36 8.63 -4.14 6.34
C VAL A 36 7.25 -4.53 6.87
N VAL A 37 6.37 -4.91 5.95
CA VAL A 37 5.07 -5.51 6.21
C VAL A 37 5.04 -6.89 5.60
N GLU A 38 4.45 -7.82 6.35
CA GLU A 38 4.22 -9.19 5.92
C GLU A 38 2.82 -9.26 5.31
N ILE A 39 2.74 -9.66 4.04
CA ILE A 39 1.49 -9.80 3.29
C ILE A 39 1.33 -11.25 2.86
N GLU A 40 0.12 -11.79 3.04
CA GLU A 40 -0.22 -13.14 2.60
C GLU A 40 -0.48 -13.16 1.08
N VAL A 41 0.33 -13.94 0.39
CA VAL A 41 0.31 -14.17 -1.06
C VAL A 41 -0.14 -15.62 -1.32
N GLY A 42 -1.10 -15.82 -2.24
CA GLY A 42 -1.60 -17.16 -2.59
C GLY A 42 -2.26 -17.92 -1.42
N GLU A 43 -2.05 -19.24 -1.37
CA GLU A 43 -2.64 -20.16 -0.39
C GLU A 43 -1.90 -20.19 0.97
N GLY A 44 -1.65 -19.01 1.56
CA GLY A 44 -1.09 -18.88 2.91
C GLY A 44 0.43 -18.69 2.97
N GLU A 45 1.08 -18.40 1.86
CA GLU A 45 2.48 -17.98 1.85
C GLU A 45 2.58 -16.52 2.28
N ILE A 46 3.67 -16.14 2.96
CA ILE A 46 3.87 -14.77 3.46
C ILE A 46 5.11 -14.19 2.80
N MET A 47 4.97 -13.00 2.24
CA MET A 47 6.09 -12.24 1.68
C MET A 47 6.27 -10.90 2.37
N GLU A 48 7.53 -10.48 2.43
CA GLU A 48 7.95 -9.21 3.00
C GLU A 48 7.94 -8.11 1.94
N PHE A 49 7.29 -7.01 2.26
CA PHE A 49 7.23 -5.82 1.42
C PHE A 49 7.61 -4.58 2.21
N VAL A 50 8.26 -3.63 1.56
CA VAL A 50 8.55 -2.32 2.10
C VAL A 50 7.30 -1.46 1.95
N THR A 51 6.87 -0.82 3.05
CA THR A 51 5.70 0.06 2.99
C THR A 51 6.01 1.29 2.12
N PRO A 52 5.23 1.55 1.06
CA PRO A 52 5.45 2.72 0.22
C PRO A 52 5.16 4.00 1.00
N THR A 53 5.81 5.09 0.61
CA THR A 53 5.48 6.42 1.10
C THR A 53 4.13 6.86 0.56
N GLN A 54 3.46 7.78 1.28
CA GLN A 54 2.21 8.37 0.77
C GLN A 54 2.42 9.07 -0.58
N LYS A 55 3.60 9.65 -0.80
CA LYS A 55 3.92 10.29 -2.08
C LYS A 55 3.96 9.26 -3.21
N GLU A 56 4.65 8.15 -3.04
CA GLU A 56 4.71 7.10 -4.07
C GLU A 56 3.32 6.54 -4.38
N VAL A 57 2.46 6.40 -3.38
CA VAL A 57 1.07 5.99 -3.59
C VAL A 57 0.27 7.06 -4.34
N PHE A 58 0.46 8.35 -4.05
CA PHE A 58 -0.22 9.41 -4.81
C PHE A 58 0.30 9.52 -6.25
N ASP A 59 1.61 9.40 -6.45
CA ASP A 59 2.21 9.37 -7.80
C ASP A 59 1.65 8.18 -8.60
N TYR A 60 1.48 7.01 -7.95
CA TYR A 60 0.80 5.84 -8.52
C TYR A 60 -0.69 6.09 -8.84
N LEU A 61 -1.43 6.73 -7.94
CA LEU A 61 -2.85 7.06 -8.18
C LEU A 61 -3.03 8.04 -9.34
N ASP A 62 -2.13 9.03 -9.45
CA ASP A 62 -2.13 9.98 -10.57
C ASP A 62 -1.83 9.28 -11.90
N GLU A 63 -1.00 8.24 -11.91
CA GLU A 63 -0.76 7.41 -13.09
C GLU A 63 -2.01 6.64 -13.52
N LEU A 64 -2.70 5.99 -12.57
CA LEU A 64 -3.99 5.33 -12.84
C LEU A 64 -5.05 6.32 -13.36
N ASP A 65 -5.15 7.51 -12.77
CA ASP A 65 -6.12 8.53 -13.18
C ASP A 65 -5.82 9.09 -14.57
N LYS A 66 -4.53 9.28 -14.92
CA LYS A 66 -4.12 9.68 -16.27
C LYS A 66 -4.51 8.62 -17.31
N MET A 67 -4.31 7.34 -16.98
CA MET A 67 -4.76 6.27 -17.85
C MET A 67 -6.28 6.34 -18.04
N ASN A 68 -7.04 6.51 -16.94
CA ASN A 68 -8.51 6.56 -16.97
C ASN A 68 -9.07 7.73 -17.79
N ALA A 69 -8.34 8.84 -17.87
CA ALA A 69 -8.77 10.01 -18.64
C ALA A 69 -8.84 9.78 -20.16
N ASP A 70 -8.12 8.78 -20.68
CA ASP A 70 -8.09 8.45 -22.11
C ASP A 70 -9.17 7.43 -22.54
N ASP A 71 -10.13 7.08 -21.65
CA ASP A 71 -11.25 6.15 -21.90
C ASP A 71 -10.84 4.76 -22.45
N SER A 72 -9.55 4.42 -22.39
CA SER A 72 -8.95 3.22 -22.97
C SER A 72 -8.41 2.23 -21.94
N VAL A 73 -8.60 2.50 -20.65
CA VAL A 73 -8.09 1.65 -19.57
C VAL A 73 -8.80 0.32 -19.53
N SER A 74 -8.04 -0.72 -19.82
CA SER A 74 -8.42 -2.08 -19.60
C SER A 74 -8.11 -2.49 -18.15
N THR A 75 -8.77 -3.55 -17.71
CA THR A 75 -8.43 -4.20 -16.42
C THR A 75 -7.00 -4.72 -16.39
N ASN A 76 -6.36 -4.95 -17.55
CA ASN A 76 -4.94 -5.34 -17.60
C ASN A 76 -4.04 -4.18 -17.18
N ASP A 77 -4.31 -2.96 -17.64
CA ASP A 77 -3.46 -1.79 -17.36
C ASP A 77 -3.44 -1.49 -15.85
N VAL A 78 -4.59 -1.64 -15.18
CA VAL A 78 -4.68 -1.50 -13.72
C VAL A 78 -3.84 -2.55 -13.00
N VAL A 79 -3.88 -3.80 -13.45
CA VAL A 79 -3.10 -4.91 -12.87
C VAL A 79 -1.61 -4.71 -13.12
N GLU A 80 -1.21 -4.26 -14.30
CA GLU A 80 0.19 -3.94 -14.63
C GLU A 80 0.72 -2.80 -13.76
N THR A 81 -0.09 -1.76 -13.54
CA THR A 81 0.29 -0.67 -12.65
C THR A 81 0.46 -1.17 -11.21
N TYR A 82 -0.46 -2.01 -10.72
CA TYR A 82 -0.29 -2.66 -9.40
C TYR A 82 0.98 -3.50 -9.35
N ALA A 83 1.29 -4.21 -10.43
CA ALA A 83 2.47 -5.03 -10.52
C ALA A 83 3.75 -4.19 -10.36
N GLU A 84 3.84 -3.03 -11.01
CA GLU A 84 4.99 -2.12 -10.82
C GLU A 84 5.14 -1.64 -9.38
N LEU A 85 4.04 -1.30 -8.70
CA LEU A 85 4.07 -0.89 -7.30
C LEU A 85 4.60 -2.02 -6.42
N ILE A 86 4.12 -3.25 -6.63
CA ILE A 86 4.54 -4.44 -5.87
C ILE A 86 6.02 -4.72 -6.10
N TYR A 87 6.49 -4.68 -7.35
CA TYR A 87 7.88 -4.89 -7.69
C TYR A 87 8.78 -3.93 -6.91
N LYS A 88 8.52 -2.61 -7.01
CA LYS A 88 9.29 -1.56 -6.30
C LYS A 88 9.35 -1.77 -4.79
N GLN A 89 8.30 -2.35 -4.21
CA GLN A 89 8.18 -2.56 -2.77
C GLN A 89 8.62 -3.96 -2.31
N CYS A 90 9.01 -4.87 -3.20
CA CYS A 90 9.45 -6.21 -2.83
C CYS A 90 10.91 -6.46 -3.24
N PRO A 91 11.88 -6.30 -2.31
CA PRO A 91 13.29 -6.48 -2.62
C PRO A 91 13.65 -7.86 -3.17
N THR A 92 12.91 -8.91 -2.78
CA THR A 92 13.13 -10.28 -3.26
C THR A 92 12.87 -10.44 -4.75
N LEU A 93 11.99 -9.62 -5.33
CA LEU A 93 11.72 -9.65 -6.78
C LEU A 93 12.82 -8.97 -7.60
N HIS A 94 13.71 -8.21 -6.96
CA HIS A 94 14.85 -7.56 -7.61
C HIS A 94 16.08 -8.48 -7.73
N ASP A 95 15.92 -9.77 -7.47
CA ASP A 95 17.01 -10.72 -7.64
C ASP A 95 17.54 -10.71 -9.08
N LYS A 96 18.86 -10.63 -9.24
CA LYS A 96 19.48 -10.41 -10.54
C LYS A 96 19.28 -11.60 -11.48
N GLU A 97 19.36 -12.83 -10.95
CA GLU A 97 19.18 -14.03 -11.76
C GLU A 97 17.72 -14.14 -12.23
N LEU A 98 16.77 -13.79 -11.35
CA LEU A 98 15.35 -13.71 -11.70
C LEU A 98 15.09 -12.67 -12.80
N VAL A 99 15.62 -11.46 -12.63
CA VAL A 99 15.43 -10.36 -13.59
C VAL A 99 16.06 -10.68 -14.95
N GLU A 100 17.24 -11.27 -14.98
CA GLU A 100 17.89 -11.69 -16.22
C GLU A 100 17.08 -12.78 -16.92
N SER A 101 16.58 -13.77 -16.17
CA SER A 101 15.76 -14.86 -16.73
C SER A 101 14.49 -14.33 -17.40
N VAL A 102 13.80 -13.36 -16.78
CA VAL A 102 12.57 -12.78 -17.36
C VAL A 102 12.89 -11.91 -18.58
N LYS A 103 13.98 -11.15 -18.57
CA LYS A 103 14.40 -10.34 -19.72
C LYS A 103 14.77 -11.15 -20.96
N GLU A 104 15.30 -12.36 -20.77
CA GLU A 104 15.65 -13.24 -21.88
C GLU A 104 14.42 -13.88 -22.53
N GLU A 105 13.39 -14.16 -21.74
CA GLU A 105 12.18 -14.87 -22.19
C GLU A 105 11.03 -13.93 -22.61
N MET A 106 11.05 -12.66 -22.19
CA MET A 106 9.95 -11.71 -22.42
C MET A 106 10.46 -10.38 -23.00
N GLU A 107 9.82 -9.91 -24.08
CA GLU A 107 10.09 -8.59 -24.71
C GLU A 107 9.40 -7.42 -23.98
N GLY A 108 8.84 -7.67 -22.79
CA GLY A 108 7.95 -6.76 -22.07
C GLY A 108 8.65 -5.86 -21.04
N HIS A 109 7.91 -5.52 -20.00
CA HIS A 109 8.35 -4.71 -18.87
C HIS A 109 8.77 -5.66 -17.75
N PRO A 110 10.09 -5.92 -17.58
CA PRO A 110 10.55 -6.99 -16.68
C PRO A 110 10.06 -6.80 -15.25
N GLU A 111 9.88 -5.57 -14.79
CA GLU A 111 9.34 -5.27 -13.45
C GLU A 111 7.92 -5.78 -13.25
N SER A 112 6.99 -5.51 -14.18
CA SER A 112 5.61 -5.99 -14.08
C SER A 112 5.50 -7.45 -14.47
N ASP A 113 6.28 -7.91 -15.46
CA ASP A 113 6.31 -9.30 -15.91
C ASP A 113 6.74 -10.27 -14.80
N ILE A 114 7.78 -9.92 -14.03
CA ILE A 114 8.21 -10.72 -12.87
C ILE A 114 7.05 -10.92 -11.89
N VAL A 115 6.31 -9.86 -11.59
CA VAL A 115 5.18 -9.92 -10.65
C VAL A 115 4.02 -10.73 -11.23
N LEU A 116 3.71 -10.56 -12.52
CA LEU A 116 2.66 -11.31 -13.23
C LEU A 116 2.97 -12.80 -13.34
N LEU A 117 4.25 -13.17 -13.41
CA LEU A 117 4.71 -14.56 -13.37
C LEU A 117 4.71 -15.14 -11.96
N THR A 118 4.91 -14.30 -10.95
CA THR A 118 5.01 -14.74 -9.54
C THR A 118 3.64 -14.88 -8.88
N PHE A 119 2.70 -13.99 -9.19
CA PHE A 119 1.41 -13.92 -8.49
C PHE A 119 0.22 -13.97 -9.43
N GLU A 120 -0.89 -14.53 -8.95
CA GLU A 120 -2.15 -14.45 -9.67
C GLU A 120 -2.72 -13.03 -9.65
N ARG A 121 -3.54 -12.70 -10.66
CA ARG A 121 -4.14 -11.36 -10.81
C ARG A 121 -4.93 -10.89 -9.58
N PHE A 122 -5.61 -11.81 -8.89
CA PHE A 122 -6.34 -11.49 -7.67
C PHE A 122 -5.40 -11.14 -6.52
N ASP A 123 -4.29 -11.86 -6.39
CA ASP A 123 -3.27 -11.57 -5.38
C ASP A 123 -2.57 -10.25 -5.65
N ILE A 124 -2.23 -9.94 -6.90
CA ILE A 124 -1.65 -8.64 -7.29
C ILE A 124 -2.53 -7.49 -6.80
N THR A 125 -3.85 -7.58 -7.05
CA THR A 125 -4.78 -6.54 -6.62
C THR A 125 -4.88 -6.49 -5.08
N LYS A 126 -4.87 -7.64 -4.40
CA LYS A 126 -4.92 -7.73 -2.93
C LYS A 126 -3.67 -7.11 -2.30
N ILE A 127 -2.47 -7.54 -2.72
CA ILE A 127 -1.18 -7.05 -2.23
C ILE A 127 -1.08 -5.55 -2.44
N GLY A 128 -1.41 -5.08 -3.65
CA GLY A 128 -1.42 -3.65 -3.97
C GLY A 128 -2.29 -2.82 -3.02
N ASN A 129 -3.51 -3.27 -2.75
CA ASN A 129 -4.41 -2.61 -1.80
C ASN A 129 -3.86 -2.62 -0.36
N GLU A 130 -3.22 -3.71 0.07
CA GLU A 130 -2.59 -3.79 1.39
C GLU A 130 -1.40 -2.84 1.52
N LEU A 131 -0.58 -2.68 0.47
CA LEU A 131 0.51 -1.71 0.44
C LEU A 131 0.00 -0.27 0.53
N ILE A 132 -1.05 0.07 -0.21
CA ILE A 132 -1.69 1.39 -0.14
C ILE A 132 -2.23 1.65 1.27
N LYS A 133 -2.91 0.67 1.87
CA LYS A 133 -3.42 0.76 3.23
C LYS A 133 -2.29 0.90 4.25
N ALA A 134 -1.18 0.18 4.09
CA ALA A 134 -0.01 0.26 4.94
C ALA A 134 0.65 1.66 4.90
N SER A 135 0.59 2.35 3.76
CA SER A 135 1.03 3.77 3.65
C SER A 135 0.15 4.75 4.45
N GLY A 136 -0.97 4.27 4.98
CA GLY A 136 -1.94 5.04 5.76
C GLY A 136 -2.93 5.83 4.91
N ILE A 137 -3.09 5.43 3.64
CA ILE A 137 -4.11 5.92 2.71
C ILE A 137 -5.25 4.90 2.68
N GLU A 138 -6.48 5.36 2.89
CA GLU A 138 -7.68 4.53 2.80
C GLU A 138 -8.40 4.86 1.50
N MET A 139 -8.24 3.99 0.49
CA MET A 139 -8.81 4.18 -0.87
C MET A 139 -10.32 4.43 -0.84
N ASP A 140 -11.05 3.72 0.02
CA ASP A 140 -12.50 3.89 0.19
C ASP A 140 -12.89 5.31 0.62
N LYS A 141 -12.03 6.02 1.37
CA LYS A 141 -12.29 7.40 1.80
C LYS A 141 -11.97 8.38 0.69
N LEU A 142 -10.87 8.14 -0.03
CA LEU A 142 -10.41 8.99 -1.12
C LEU A 142 -11.41 9.03 -2.28
N GLN A 143 -11.93 7.86 -2.69
CA GLN A 143 -12.94 7.77 -3.76
C GLN A 143 -14.27 8.45 -3.40
N ASN A 144 -14.61 8.54 -2.11
CA ASN A 144 -15.82 9.21 -1.64
C ASN A 144 -15.64 10.73 -1.49
N GLU A 145 -14.42 11.23 -1.30
CA GLU A 145 -14.13 12.68 -1.28
C GLU A 145 -14.10 13.28 -2.70
N VAL A 146 -13.68 12.53 -3.72
CA VAL A 146 -13.62 12.99 -5.12
C VAL A 146 -15.01 13.03 -5.79
N LYS A 147 -15.98 12.27 -5.28
CA LYS A 147 -17.35 12.22 -5.83
C LYS A 147 -18.31 13.30 -5.28
N ASN A 148 -17.86 14.15 -4.34
CA ASN A 148 -18.62 15.27 -3.77
C ASN A 148 -18.09 16.61 -4.25
#